data_AF-A0A955VCN9-F1
#
_entry.id   AF-A0A955VCN9-F1
#
_cell.length_a   1.000
_cell.length_b   1.000
_cell.length_c   1.000
_cell.angle_alpha   90.00
_cell.angle_beta   90.00
_cell.angle_gamma   90.00
#
_symmetry.space_group_name_H-M   'P 1'
#
loop_
_entity.id
_entity.type
_entity.pdbx_description
1 polymer ?
#
loop_
_entity_poly.entity_id
_entity_poly.type
_entity_poly.pdbx_seq_one_letter_code
_entity_poly.pdbx_strand_id
1 'polypeptide(L)'
;TVAVPPPVPPEATPKGGEIQAISLASIPPEVGVVVGSPGLGPLVRGFAQAARAVDHDAPLPPDPLAALLEAARMRFGLAETAWIDVERPVRVVVPDQKANPGGFLVVLPVRAPEEMVRSGLGKRFGAAPGHAGVLAAEGGAPPVFVDFLPDHVVFSGPDGLWATLTPYVKDTVMAWTPPQTLSAEVSVTNLRRIYTEELAATRDLASAVAKRAADRMPIPAQARTLTSLVDAGFDFVLQADRLGVALEPGNGVARVAFGVRGADGTDLAKRIADHGGREADLLGAVAKTAFLGLAWDLPVDVDAVDPAVIGAGFSQLLGEPVSEADAAALAAHFKAGLALATGDAALSIGTDGDFPLALEITQATTDGAAAKGHLLEVLDWIGQRGIARLKAKLAEGGAVPENLKLDGFGDLVVAVNQLGGPLGLGLA
;
A
#
# COMPACT_ATOMS: atom_id res chain seq x y z
N THR A 1 46.74 -21.50 -6.87
CA THR A 1 45.67 -20.75 -6.17
C THR A 1 45.03 -19.80 -7.17
N VAL A 2 43.87 -20.15 -7.68
CA VAL A 2 43.11 -19.27 -8.59
C VAL A 2 42.44 -18.22 -7.71
N ALA A 3 42.80 -16.96 -7.90
CA ALA A 3 42.21 -15.85 -7.16
C ALA A 3 40.74 -15.71 -7.57
N VAL A 4 39.83 -15.90 -6.61
CA VAL A 4 38.42 -15.58 -6.78
C VAL A 4 38.31 -14.05 -6.79
N PRO A 5 37.80 -13.44 -7.86
CA PRO A 5 37.60 -11.99 -7.89
C PRO A 5 36.61 -11.58 -6.79
N PRO A 6 36.78 -10.39 -6.19
CA PRO A 6 35.86 -9.90 -5.18
C PRO A 6 34.43 -9.82 -5.74
N PRO A 7 33.40 -10.04 -4.92
CA PRO A 7 32.01 -9.91 -5.35
C PRO A 7 31.79 -8.50 -5.90
N VAL A 8 31.25 -8.45 -7.12
CA VAL A 8 30.84 -7.20 -7.75
C VAL A 8 29.74 -6.60 -6.86
N PRO A 9 29.86 -5.32 -6.42
CA PRO A 9 28.78 -4.66 -5.72
C PRO A 9 27.50 -4.77 -6.55
N PRO A 10 26.32 -5.02 -5.95
CA PRO A 10 25.08 -4.98 -6.70
C PRO A 10 25.01 -3.65 -7.45
N GLU A 11 24.85 -3.71 -8.78
CA GLU A 11 24.60 -2.53 -9.60
C GLU A 11 23.49 -1.73 -8.92
N ALA A 12 23.75 -0.45 -8.66
CA ALA A 12 22.74 0.45 -8.14
C ALA A 12 21.55 0.41 -9.10
N THR A 13 20.47 -0.23 -8.66
CA THR A 13 19.21 -0.27 -9.38
C THR A 13 18.87 1.18 -9.73
N PRO A 14 18.61 1.51 -11.01
CA PRO A 14 18.29 2.88 -11.39
C PRO A 14 17.16 3.35 -10.48
N LYS A 15 17.38 4.47 -9.77
CA LYS A 15 16.35 5.12 -8.96
C LYS A 15 15.13 5.27 -9.87
N GLY A 16 14.08 4.49 -9.61
CA GLY A 16 12.81 4.68 -10.31
C GLY A 16 12.37 6.12 -10.11
N GLY A 17 11.76 6.73 -11.12
CA GLY A 17 11.29 8.12 -11.01
C GLY A 17 10.47 8.36 -9.75
N GLU A 18 10.47 9.62 -9.29
CA GLU A 18 9.71 10.12 -8.13
C GLU A 18 8.22 9.79 -8.33
N ILE A 19 7.65 8.96 -7.46
CA ILE A 19 6.23 8.62 -7.52
C ILE A 19 5.45 9.62 -6.66
N GLN A 20 4.90 10.64 -7.30
CA GLN A 20 4.01 11.60 -6.68
C GLN A 20 2.58 11.04 -6.52
N ALA A 21 2.21 10.56 -5.33
CA ALA A 21 0.87 10.01 -5.07
C ALA A 21 -0.23 11.08 -4.86
N ILE A 22 0.12 12.30 -4.45
CA ILE A 22 -0.82 13.44 -4.31
C ILE A 22 -0.33 14.60 -5.18
N SER A 23 -1.17 15.03 -6.11
CA SER A 23 -0.80 15.94 -7.21
C SER A 23 -1.89 16.95 -7.61
N LEU A 24 -3.17 16.68 -7.29
CA LEU A 24 -4.28 17.59 -7.53
C LEU A 24 -4.31 18.69 -6.47
N ALA A 25 -4.50 19.94 -6.90
CA ALA A 25 -4.54 21.08 -5.99
C ALA A 25 -5.67 21.00 -4.95
N SER A 26 -6.88 20.60 -5.36
CA SER A 26 -8.06 20.54 -4.49
C SER A 26 -9.08 19.52 -5.01
N ILE A 27 -10.00 19.09 -4.14
CA ILE A 27 -11.17 18.27 -4.48
C ILE A 27 -12.39 18.94 -3.82
N PRO A 28 -13.43 19.34 -4.59
CA PRO A 28 -14.58 20.05 -4.03
C PRO A 28 -15.47 19.12 -3.22
N PRO A 29 -16.34 19.63 -2.33
CA PRO A 29 -17.12 18.83 -1.38
C PRO A 29 -17.98 17.74 -2.01
N GLU A 30 -18.40 17.92 -3.26
CA GLU A 30 -19.27 17.03 -4.03
C GLU A 30 -18.50 15.86 -4.68
N VAL A 31 -17.17 15.82 -4.57
CA VAL A 31 -16.31 14.81 -5.19
C VAL A 31 -15.62 13.97 -4.13
N GLY A 32 -15.74 12.65 -4.26
CA GLY A 32 -15.08 11.68 -3.38
C GLY A 32 -13.73 11.23 -3.94
N VAL A 33 -13.64 11.00 -5.25
CA VAL A 33 -12.44 10.44 -5.89
C VAL A 33 -12.20 11.11 -7.25
N VAL A 34 -10.92 11.32 -7.59
CA VAL A 34 -10.48 11.65 -8.93
C VAL A 34 -9.43 10.64 -9.35
N VAL A 35 -9.54 10.10 -10.54
CA VAL A 35 -8.60 9.14 -11.12
C VAL A 35 -8.10 9.69 -12.45
N GLY A 36 -6.84 9.46 -12.76
CA GLY A 36 -6.24 9.93 -14.00
C GLY A 36 -5.12 9.01 -14.49
N SER A 37 -4.86 9.11 -15.78
CA SER A 37 -3.70 8.51 -16.44
C SER A 37 -3.16 9.46 -17.50
N PRO A 38 -1.84 9.52 -17.75
CA PRO A 38 -1.25 10.28 -18.84
C PRO A 38 -1.78 9.87 -20.22
N GLY A 39 -2.27 8.63 -20.36
CA GLY A 39 -2.92 8.14 -21.57
C GLY A 39 -3.46 6.72 -21.44
N LEU A 40 -4.44 6.37 -22.26
CA LEU A 40 -5.03 5.02 -22.29
C LEU A 40 -4.02 3.95 -22.70
N GLY A 41 -3.12 4.26 -23.64
CA GLY A 41 -2.10 3.33 -24.09
C GLY A 41 -1.18 2.86 -22.95
N PRO A 42 -0.50 3.77 -22.25
CA PRO A 42 0.28 3.44 -21.05
C PRO A 42 -0.54 2.70 -19.98
N LEU A 43 -1.76 3.17 -19.68
CA LEU A 43 -2.64 2.54 -18.69
C LEU A 43 -2.91 1.06 -18.99
N VAL A 44 -3.37 0.78 -20.21
CA VAL A 44 -3.73 -0.57 -20.64
C VAL A 44 -2.50 -1.47 -20.71
N ARG A 45 -1.36 -0.96 -21.17
CA ARG A 45 -0.09 -1.70 -21.15
C ARG A 45 0.36 -2.03 -19.73
N GLY A 46 0.23 -1.08 -18.80
CA GLY A 46 0.57 -1.28 -17.40
C GLY A 46 -0.26 -2.37 -16.74
N PHE A 47 -1.58 -2.36 -16.95
CA PHE A 47 -2.45 -3.43 -16.45
C PHE A 47 -2.19 -4.78 -17.11
N ALA A 48 -1.93 -4.82 -18.42
CA ALA A 48 -1.58 -6.06 -19.11
C ALA A 48 -0.25 -6.65 -18.59
N GLN A 49 0.74 -5.80 -18.31
CA GLN A 49 2.01 -6.23 -17.70
C GLN A 49 1.80 -6.75 -16.28
N ALA A 50 1.02 -6.05 -15.45
CA ALA A 50 0.68 -6.50 -14.11
C ALA A 50 -0.05 -7.85 -14.13
N ALA A 51 -0.99 -8.04 -15.07
CA ALA A 51 -1.68 -9.32 -15.24
C ALA A 51 -0.70 -10.47 -15.57
N ARG A 52 0.28 -10.26 -16.46
CA ARG A 52 1.32 -11.26 -16.77
C ARG A 52 2.25 -11.57 -15.61
N ALA A 53 2.48 -10.60 -14.72
CA ALA A 53 3.32 -10.80 -13.54
C ALA A 53 2.61 -11.67 -12.49
N VAL A 54 1.28 -11.58 -12.41
CA VAL A 54 0.46 -12.40 -11.49
C VAL A 54 0.20 -13.79 -12.08
N ASP A 55 -0.07 -13.88 -13.38
CA ASP A 55 -0.33 -15.13 -14.09
C ASP A 55 0.38 -15.09 -15.45
N HIS A 56 1.46 -15.86 -15.57
CA HIS A 56 2.27 -15.90 -16.77
C HIS A 56 1.52 -16.45 -17.99
N ASP A 57 0.51 -17.29 -17.74
CA ASP A 57 -0.31 -17.94 -18.77
C ASP A 57 -1.61 -17.18 -19.05
N ALA A 58 -1.80 -15.99 -18.43
CA ALA A 58 -2.99 -15.17 -18.62
C ALA A 58 -3.20 -14.88 -20.12
N PRO A 59 -4.36 -15.27 -20.71
CA PRO A 59 -4.64 -15.09 -22.12
C PRO A 59 -4.93 -13.61 -22.40
N LEU A 60 -3.87 -12.86 -22.66
CA LEU A 60 -3.96 -11.45 -23.04
C LEU A 60 -4.05 -11.32 -24.56
N PRO A 61 -4.97 -10.47 -25.08
CA PRO A 61 -5.03 -10.19 -26.51
C PRO A 61 -3.69 -9.60 -27.02
N PRO A 62 -3.33 -9.83 -28.30
CA PRO A 62 -2.09 -9.30 -28.88
C PRO A 62 -2.00 -7.78 -28.81
N ASP A 63 -3.14 -7.10 -28.94
CA ASP A 63 -3.29 -5.66 -28.73
C ASP A 63 -4.41 -5.41 -27.71
N PRO A 64 -4.06 -5.28 -26.41
CA PRO A 64 -5.03 -5.02 -25.36
C PRO A 64 -5.74 -3.68 -25.49
N LEU A 65 -5.11 -2.67 -26.10
CA LEU A 65 -5.74 -1.37 -26.29
C LEU A 65 -6.79 -1.45 -27.40
N ALA A 66 -6.48 -2.07 -28.53
CA ALA A 66 -7.46 -2.29 -29.60
C ALA A 66 -8.63 -3.13 -29.11
N ALA A 67 -8.37 -4.18 -28.33
CA ALA A 67 -9.42 -5.00 -27.73
C ALA A 67 -10.32 -4.21 -26.78
N LEU A 68 -9.75 -3.33 -25.93
CA LEU A 68 -10.51 -2.46 -25.04
C LEU A 68 -11.39 -1.48 -25.84
N LEU A 69 -10.82 -0.81 -26.85
CA LEU A 69 -11.55 0.15 -27.67
C LEU A 69 -12.68 -0.52 -28.45
N GLU A 70 -12.46 -1.73 -28.96
CA GLU A 70 -13.49 -2.51 -29.65
C GLU A 70 -14.61 -2.96 -28.68
N ALA A 71 -14.25 -3.40 -27.47
CA ALA A 71 -15.22 -3.71 -26.43
C ALA A 71 -16.06 -2.49 -26.04
N ALA A 72 -15.44 -1.31 -25.91
CA ALA A 72 -16.15 -0.05 -25.67
C ALA A 72 -17.07 0.32 -26.85
N ARG A 73 -16.59 0.17 -28.09
CA ARG A 73 -17.38 0.41 -29.31
C ARG A 73 -18.65 -0.44 -29.31
N MET A 74 -18.52 -1.74 -29.06
CA MET A 74 -19.67 -2.66 -28.98
C MET A 74 -20.61 -2.31 -27.83
N ARG A 75 -20.08 -2.11 -26.63
CA ARG A 75 -20.87 -1.87 -25.41
C ARG A 75 -21.73 -0.61 -25.49
N PHE A 76 -21.16 0.47 -26.02
CA PHE A 76 -21.80 1.78 -26.11
C PHE A 76 -22.45 2.03 -27.48
N GLY A 77 -22.26 1.12 -28.44
CA GLY A 77 -22.79 1.26 -29.81
C GLY A 77 -22.15 2.42 -30.58
N LEU A 78 -20.87 2.70 -30.32
CA LEU A 78 -20.11 3.73 -31.02
C LEU A 78 -19.91 3.30 -32.48
N ALA A 79 -19.97 4.25 -33.42
CA ALA A 79 -19.68 3.96 -34.82
C ALA A 79 -18.19 3.66 -35.03
N GLU A 80 -17.33 4.47 -34.40
CA GLU A 80 -15.88 4.35 -34.42
C GLU A 80 -15.27 4.98 -33.16
N THR A 81 -14.01 4.66 -32.88
CA THR A 81 -13.23 5.17 -31.72
C THR A 81 -11.97 5.93 -32.14
N ALA A 82 -11.73 6.09 -33.44
CA ALA A 82 -10.52 6.74 -33.99
C ALA A 82 -10.38 8.22 -33.57
N TRP A 83 -11.47 8.84 -33.14
CA TRP A 83 -11.49 10.20 -32.62
C TRP A 83 -10.92 10.33 -31.20
N ILE A 84 -10.74 9.24 -30.44
CA ILE A 84 -10.20 9.25 -29.07
C ILE A 84 -8.68 9.42 -29.10
N ASP A 85 -8.14 10.37 -28.33
CA ASP A 85 -6.70 10.52 -28.19
C ASP A 85 -6.08 9.66 -27.07
N VAL A 86 -5.66 8.44 -27.43
CA VAL A 86 -5.14 7.46 -26.45
C VAL A 86 -3.79 7.83 -25.82
N GLU A 87 -3.10 8.84 -26.36
CA GLU A 87 -1.79 9.30 -25.85
C GLU A 87 -1.93 10.54 -24.94
N ARG A 88 -3.13 11.11 -24.84
CA ARG A 88 -3.40 12.28 -23.99
C ARG A 88 -4.11 11.87 -22.70
N PRO A 89 -4.06 12.70 -21.64
CA PRO A 89 -4.54 12.26 -20.36
C PRO A 89 -6.04 12.01 -20.29
N VAL A 90 -6.41 10.89 -19.68
CA VAL A 90 -7.80 10.52 -19.38
C VAL A 90 -8.05 10.72 -17.90
N ARG A 91 -9.24 11.23 -17.56
CA ARG A 91 -9.59 11.59 -16.19
C ARG A 91 -10.99 11.12 -15.86
N VAL A 92 -11.17 10.65 -14.63
CA VAL A 92 -12.45 10.22 -14.09
C VAL A 92 -12.68 10.94 -12.78
N VAL A 93 -13.87 11.51 -12.61
CA VAL A 93 -14.30 12.13 -11.36
C VAL A 93 -15.48 11.33 -10.83
N VAL A 94 -15.38 10.89 -9.59
CA VAL A 94 -16.42 10.16 -8.88
C VAL A 94 -17.04 11.10 -7.84
N PRO A 95 -18.29 11.55 -8.06
CA PRO A 95 -18.99 12.38 -7.10
C PRO A 95 -19.36 11.62 -5.83
N ASP A 96 -19.91 12.34 -4.87
CA ASP A 96 -20.66 11.82 -3.73
C ASP A 96 -21.70 10.80 -4.21
N GLN A 97 -21.46 9.52 -3.90
CA GLN A 97 -22.32 8.40 -4.29
C GLN A 97 -23.61 8.32 -3.47
N LYS A 98 -23.72 9.01 -2.34
CA LYS A 98 -24.95 9.11 -1.55
C LYS A 98 -25.93 10.08 -2.21
N ALA A 99 -25.41 11.19 -2.74
CA ALA A 99 -26.19 12.16 -3.50
C ALA A 99 -26.42 11.75 -4.97
N ASN A 100 -25.43 11.10 -5.60
CA ASN A 100 -25.44 10.69 -7.00
C ASN A 100 -25.11 9.19 -7.13
N PRO A 101 -26.04 8.28 -6.83
CA PRO A 101 -25.79 6.84 -6.91
C PRO A 101 -25.35 6.40 -8.31
N GLY A 102 -24.19 5.73 -8.40
CA GLY A 102 -23.61 5.34 -9.68
C GLY A 102 -23.09 6.52 -10.50
N GLY A 103 -22.92 7.68 -9.86
CA GLY A 103 -22.49 8.90 -10.51
C GLY A 103 -21.04 8.83 -10.96
N PHE A 104 -20.73 9.38 -12.13
CA PHE A 104 -19.38 9.50 -12.67
C PHE A 104 -19.30 10.61 -13.72
N LEU A 105 -18.08 11.12 -13.90
CA LEU A 105 -17.68 11.93 -15.05
C LEU A 105 -16.40 11.36 -15.63
N VAL A 106 -16.41 11.01 -16.92
CA VAL A 106 -15.23 10.56 -17.66
C VAL A 106 -14.88 11.62 -18.69
N VAL A 107 -13.67 12.16 -18.61
CA VAL A 107 -13.15 13.17 -19.52
C VAL A 107 -12.15 12.50 -20.45
N LEU A 108 -12.50 12.42 -21.74
CA LEU A 108 -11.69 11.79 -22.77
C LEU A 108 -11.16 12.84 -23.75
N PRO A 109 -9.84 12.86 -24.02
CA PRO A 109 -9.26 13.74 -25.02
C PRO A 109 -9.66 13.27 -26.42
N VAL A 110 -9.83 14.23 -27.33
CA VAL A 110 -10.20 13.94 -28.72
C VAL A 110 -9.15 14.48 -29.70
N ARG A 111 -9.01 13.79 -30.83
CA ARG A 111 -8.13 14.14 -31.96
C ARG A 111 -8.85 14.88 -33.07
N ALA A 112 -10.19 14.83 -33.04
CA ALA A 112 -11.04 15.19 -34.17
C ALA A 112 -11.94 16.37 -33.80
N PRO A 113 -12.38 17.16 -34.81
CA PRO A 113 -13.40 18.18 -34.61
C PRO A 113 -14.68 17.59 -34.00
N GLU A 114 -15.45 18.41 -33.28
CA GLU A 114 -16.68 17.98 -32.60
C GLU A 114 -17.64 17.23 -33.51
N GLU A 115 -17.79 17.64 -34.78
CA GLU A 115 -18.67 16.98 -35.76
C GLU A 115 -18.26 15.53 -36.05
N MET A 116 -16.96 15.25 -36.11
CA MET A 116 -16.43 13.89 -36.28
C MET A 116 -16.63 13.07 -35.01
N VAL A 117 -16.45 13.69 -33.83
CA VAL A 117 -16.76 13.01 -32.56
C VAL A 117 -18.23 12.64 -32.51
N ARG A 118 -19.15 13.57 -32.79
CA ARG A 118 -20.61 13.33 -32.86
C ARG A 118 -20.94 12.19 -33.84
N SER A 119 -20.30 12.16 -35.00
CA SER A 119 -20.48 11.07 -35.98
C SER A 119 -19.97 9.73 -35.45
N GLY A 120 -18.84 9.74 -34.74
CA GLY A 120 -18.24 8.57 -34.10
C GLY A 120 -19.05 8.00 -32.94
N LEU A 121 -19.84 8.83 -32.23
CA LEU A 121 -20.78 8.40 -31.19
C LEU A 121 -21.93 7.54 -31.76
N GLY A 122 -22.19 7.62 -33.07
CA GLY A 122 -23.10 6.73 -33.78
C GLY A 122 -24.59 6.99 -33.53
N LYS A 123 -25.43 6.05 -33.98
CA LYS A 123 -26.89 6.22 -34.04
C LYS A 123 -27.59 6.29 -32.67
N ARG A 124 -26.88 5.93 -31.59
CA ARG A 124 -27.42 5.98 -30.22
C ARG A 124 -27.25 7.34 -29.57
N PHE A 125 -26.51 8.24 -30.23
CA PHE A 125 -26.37 9.62 -29.82
C PHE A 125 -27.62 10.41 -30.22
N GLY A 126 -28.32 10.95 -29.22
CA GLY A 126 -29.54 11.73 -29.40
C GLY A 126 -29.46 13.08 -28.70
N ALA A 127 -30.46 13.93 -28.95
CA ALA A 127 -30.60 15.19 -28.24
C ALA A 127 -30.97 14.96 -26.76
N ALA A 128 -30.42 15.78 -25.87
CA ALA A 128 -30.76 15.81 -24.46
C ALA A 128 -30.79 17.28 -23.98
N PRO A 129 -31.88 17.75 -23.35
CA PRO A 129 -31.94 19.10 -22.80
C PRO A 129 -30.80 19.35 -21.80
N GLY A 130 -30.13 20.50 -21.91
CA GLY A 130 -29.03 20.87 -21.00
C GLY A 130 -27.68 20.22 -21.29
N HIS A 131 -27.61 19.33 -22.29
CA HIS A 131 -26.39 18.61 -22.70
C HIS A 131 -26.14 18.72 -24.19
N ALA A 132 -24.92 18.39 -24.64
CA ALA A 132 -24.65 18.29 -26.08
C ALA A 132 -25.36 17.08 -26.72
N GLY A 133 -25.63 16.04 -25.93
CA GLY A 133 -26.53 14.94 -26.24
C GLY A 133 -26.49 13.81 -25.21
N VAL A 134 -27.03 12.66 -25.57
CA VAL A 134 -27.09 11.47 -24.71
C VAL A 134 -26.81 10.21 -25.52
N LEU A 135 -26.07 9.28 -24.93
CA LEU A 135 -25.89 7.92 -25.43
C LEU A 135 -26.82 6.97 -24.69
N ALA A 136 -27.71 6.31 -25.44
CA ALA A 136 -28.46 5.17 -24.92
C ALA A 136 -27.56 3.95 -24.80
N ALA A 137 -27.43 3.37 -23.61
CA ALA A 137 -26.68 2.13 -23.41
C ALA A 137 -27.53 0.91 -23.77
N GLU A 138 -26.89 -0.13 -24.31
CA GLU A 138 -27.56 -1.40 -24.59
C GLU A 138 -28.00 -2.11 -23.31
N GLY A 139 -29.14 -2.82 -23.35
CA GLY A 139 -29.61 -3.65 -22.24
C GLY A 139 -30.29 -2.92 -21.08
N GLY A 140 -30.78 -1.70 -21.29
CA GLY A 140 -31.51 -0.93 -20.26
C GLY A 140 -30.62 -0.29 -19.20
N ALA A 141 -29.31 -0.21 -19.45
CA ALA A 141 -28.40 0.54 -18.60
C ALA A 141 -28.74 2.04 -18.60
N PRO A 142 -28.42 2.79 -17.51
CA PRO A 142 -28.71 4.21 -17.42
C PRO A 142 -28.12 5.00 -18.60
N PRO A 143 -28.82 6.05 -19.08
CA PRO A 143 -28.30 6.91 -20.13
C PRO A 143 -26.99 7.58 -19.70
N VAL A 144 -26.08 7.76 -20.65
CA VAL A 144 -24.82 8.50 -20.45
C VAL A 144 -24.91 9.82 -21.20
N PHE A 145 -24.88 10.92 -20.48
CA PHE A 145 -24.94 12.26 -21.05
C PHE A 145 -23.58 12.66 -21.60
N VAL A 146 -23.58 13.42 -22.69
CA VAL A 146 -22.37 13.80 -23.41
C VAL A 146 -22.31 15.32 -23.52
N ASP A 147 -21.15 15.86 -23.18
CA ASP A 147 -20.82 17.27 -23.31
C ASP A 147 -19.46 17.46 -23.99
N PHE A 148 -19.26 18.63 -24.59
CA PHE A 148 -18.02 18.95 -25.31
C PHE A 148 -17.24 20.08 -24.64
N LEU A 149 -15.93 19.89 -24.59
CA LEU A 149 -14.92 20.91 -24.35
C LEU A 149 -14.10 21.06 -25.64
N PRO A 150 -13.30 22.13 -25.81
CA PRO A 150 -12.61 22.41 -27.08
C PRO A 150 -11.83 21.24 -27.68
N ASP A 151 -11.26 20.39 -26.84
CA ASP A 151 -10.37 19.27 -27.20
C ASP A 151 -10.66 18.00 -26.38
N HIS A 152 -11.82 17.93 -25.72
CA HIS A 152 -12.27 16.78 -24.94
C HIS A 152 -13.77 16.53 -25.09
N VAL A 153 -14.17 15.28 -24.89
CA VAL A 153 -15.56 14.89 -24.66
C VAL A 153 -15.72 14.49 -23.20
N VAL A 154 -16.85 14.85 -22.61
CA VAL A 154 -17.19 14.51 -21.23
C VAL A 154 -18.41 13.61 -21.25
N PHE A 155 -18.27 12.43 -20.66
CA PHE A 155 -19.35 11.49 -20.42
C PHE A 155 -19.76 11.56 -18.96
N SER A 156 -21.05 11.72 -18.70
CA SER A 156 -21.57 11.85 -17.34
C SER A 156 -22.79 10.98 -17.10
N GLY A 157 -22.95 10.54 -15.86
CA GLY A 157 -24.22 10.08 -15.33
C GLY A 157 -24.25 10.38 -13.83
N PRO A 158 -25.39 10.74 -13.22
CA PRO A 158 -26.74 10.95 -13.80
C PRO A 158 -26.98 12.35 -14.41
N ASP A 159 -28.19 12.59 -14.94
CA ASP A 159 -28.67 13.86 -15.53
C ASP A 159 -28.49 15.03 -14.54
N GLY A 160 -27.77 16.07 -14.94
CA GLY A 160 -27.44 17.22 -14.09
C GLY A 160 -26.06 17.19 -13.40
N LEU A 161 -25.37 16.06 -13.36
CA LEU A 161 -24.04 15.98 -12.73
C LEU A 161 -23.02 16.92 -13.39
N TRP A 162 -23.07 17.01 -14.72
CA TRP A 162 -22.21 17.92 -15.48
C TRP A 162 -22.43 19.37 -15.06
N ALA A 163 -23.67 19.84 -14.91
CA ALA A 163 -23.97 21.21 -14.54
C ALA A 163 -23.33 21.59 -13.19
N THR A 164 -23.35 20.67 -12.22
CA THR A 164 -22.74 20.87 -10.90
C THR A 164 -21.21 20.89 -10.96
N LEU A 165 -20.59 20.00 -11.72
CA LEU A 165 -19.14 19.78 -11.69
C LEU A 165 -18.37 20.45 -12.84
N THR A 166 -19.05 21.08 -13.80
CA THR A 166 -18.42 21.79 -14.94
C THR A 166 -17.32 22.75 -14.51
N PRO A 167 -17.50 23.62 -13.49
CA PRO A 167 -16.44 24.56 -13.08
C PRO A 167 -15.19 23.81 -12.60
N TYR A 168 -15.38 22.81 -11.73
CA TYR A 168 -14.27 21.99 -11.23
C TYR A 168 -13.54 21.25 -12.34
N VAL A 169 -14.28 20.68 -13.30
CA VAL A 169 -13.68 19.98 -14.44
C VAL A 169 -12.82 20.95 -15.25
N LYS A 170 -13.37 22.11 -15.63
CA LYS A 170 -12.67 23.10 -16.47
C LYS A 170 -11.46 23.73 -15.78
N ASP A 171 -11.56 24.06 -14.50
CA ASP A 171 -10.55 24.87 -13.82
C ASP A 171 -9.47 24.02 -13.15
N THR A 172 -9.80 22.82 -12.68
CA THR A 172 -8.88 21.97 -11.89
C THR A 172 -8.53 20.68 -12.61
N VAL A 173 -9.54 19.89 -13.01
CA VAL A 173 -9.31 18.55 -13.59
C VAL A 173 -8.58 18.67 -14.94
N MET A 174 -8.96 19.63 -15.77
CA MET A 174 -8.32 19.88 -17.06
C MET A 174 -6.87 20.39 -16.94
N ALA A 175 -6.55 21.14 -15.88
CA ALA A 175 -5.19 21.62 -15.61
C ALA A 175 -4.29 20.52 -15.01
N TRP A 176 -4.88 19.48 -14.44
CA TRP A 176 -4.15 18.38 -13.85
C TRP A 176 -3.58 17.43 -14.90
N THR A 177 -2.28 17.17 -14.82
CA THR A 177 -1.58 16.14 -15.60
C THR A 177 -1.26 14.98 -14.66
N PRO A 178 -1.95 13.83 -14.79
CA PRO A 178 -1.71 12.67 -13.94
C PRO A 178 -0.26 12.21 -14.09
N PRO A 179 0.54 12.16 -13.01
CA PRO A 179 1.99 11.95 -13.13
C PRO A 179 2.39 10.48 -13.30
N GLN A 180 1.53 9.51 -12.95
CA GLN A 180 1.83 8.07 -13.08
C GLN A 180 0.84 7.35 -13.97
N THR A 181 1.18 6.12 -14.35
CA THR A 181 0.35 5.28 -15.23
C THR A 181 -1.10 5.21 -14.74
N LEU A 182 -1.29 5.14 -13.42
CA LEU A 182 -2.56 5.43 -12.77
C LEU A 182 -2.30 6.30 -11.54
N SER A 183 -2.99 7.43 -11.45
CA SER A 183 -3.02 8.27 -10.25
C SER A 183 -4.46 8.38 -9.77
N ALA A 184 -4.72 8.02 -8.52
CA ALA A 184 -6.04 8.11 -7.89
C ALA A 184 -5.92 8.92 -6.61
N GLU A 185 -6.76 9.94 -6.47
CA GLU A 185 -6.81 10.79 -5.28
C GLU A 185 -8.21 10.77 -4.69
N VAL A 186 -8.25 10.45 -3.41
CA VAL A 186 -9.46 10.29 -2.61
C VAL A 186 -9.51 11.43 -1.60
N SER A 187 -10.63 12.15 -1.56
CA SER A 187 -10.89 13.14 -0.52
C SER A 187 -11.50 12.46 0.69
N VAL A 188 -10.66 12.15 1.69
CA VAL A 188 -11.10 11.52 2.94
C VAL A 188 -11.99 12.49 3.73
N THR A 189 -11.70 13.79 3.69
CA THR A 189 -12.56 14.83 4.29
C THR A 189 -13.98 14.77 3.73
N ASN A 190 -14.12 14.67 2.41
CA ASN A 190 -15.45 14.60 1.79
C ASN A 190 -16.14 13.28 2.10
N LEU A 191 -15.45 12.15 1.98
CA LEU A 191 -16.01 10.84 2.31
C LEU A 191 -16.45 10.77 3.76
N ARG A 192 -15.69 11.34 4.70
CA ARG A 192 -16.08 11.43 6.11
C ARG A 192 -17.36 12.23 6.29
N ARG A 193 -17.47 13.39 5.65
CA ARG A 193 -18.66 14.24 5.70
C ARG A 193 -19.89 13.51 5.14
N ILE A 194 -19.73 12.76 4.05
CA ILE A 194 -20.81 12.02 3.38
C ILE A 194 -21.28 10.83 4.22
N TYR A 195 -20.32 10.10 4.80
CA TYR A 195 -20.55 8.82 5.49
C TYR A 195 -20.32 8.91 7.00
N THR A 196 -20.59 10.06 7.62
CA THR A 196 -20.27 10.28 9.05
C THR A 196 -20.97 9.27 9.96
N GLU A 197 -22.26 9.03 9.73
CA GLU A 197 -23.06 8.11 10.55
C GLU A 197 -22.60 6.66 10.35
N GLU A 198 -22.34 6.28 9.10
CA GLU A 198 -21.86 4.95 8.73
C GLU A 198 -20.46 4.67 9.29
N LEU A 199 -19.58 5.66 9.29
CA LEU A 199 -18.25 5.57 9.91
C LEU A 199 -18.34 5.40 11.43
N ALA A 200 -19.22 6.15 12.10
CA ALA A 200 -19.44 5.99 13.54
C ALA A 200 -19.96 4.58 13.86
N ALA A 201 -20.98 4.11 13.13
CA ALA A 201 -21.51 2.76 13.31
C ALA A 201 -20.47 1.66 13.02
N THR A 202 -19.63 1.85 12.00
CA THR A 202 -18.57 0.92 11.65
C THR A 202 -17.46 0.90 12.71
N ARG A 203 -17.11 2.05 13.27
CA ARG A 203 -16.17 2.15 14.40
C ARG A 203 -16.69 1.39 15.60
N ASP A 204 -17.93 1.64 16.01
CA ASP A 204 -18.54 0.97 17.16
C ASP A 204 -18.59 -0.54 16.98
N LEU A 205 -18.96 -1.01 15.78
CA LEU A 205 -18.97 -2.42 15.44
C LEU A 205 -17.55 -3.02 15.46
N ALA A 206 -16.59 -2.37 14.83
CA ALA A 206 -15.20 -2.83 14.76
C ALA A 206 -14.57 -2.90 16.15
N SER A 207 -14.75 -1.86 16.98
CA SER A 207 -14.28 -1.85 18.36
C SER A 207 -14.96 -2.94 19.20
N ALA A 208 -16.26 -3.20 19.01
CA ALA A 208 -16.97 -4.29 19.69
C ALA A 208 -16.45 -5.68 19.26
N VAL A 209 -16.16 -5.87 17.97
CA VAL A 209 -15.57 -7.10 17.43
C VAL A 209 -14.13 -7.29 17.95
N ALA A 210 -13.32 -6.23 17.91
CA ALA A 210 -11.95 -6.24 18.42
C ALA A 210 -11.92 -6.60 19.90
N LYS A 211 -12.80 -6.00 20.71
CA LYS A 211 -12.92 -6.31 22.14
C LYS A 211 -13.31 -7.78 22.37
N ARG A 212 -14.31 -8.30 21.66
CA ARG A 212 -14.71 -9.71 21.77
C ARG A 212 -13.61 -10.68 21.33
N ALA A 213 -12.82 -10.31 20.31
CA ALA A 213 -11.68 -11.10 19.85
C ALA A 213 -10.55 -11.05 20.89
N ALA A 214 -10.22 -9.85 21.39
CA ALA A 214 -9.26 -9.59 22.45
C ALA A 214 -9.58 -10.39 23.73
N ASP A 215 -10.85 -10.41 24.16
CA ASP A 215 -11.31 -11.17 25.33
C ASP A 215 -11.11 -12.70 25.19
N ARG A 216 -11.00 -13.20 23.95
CA ARG A 216 -10.77 -14.62 23.64
C ARG A 216 -9.31 -14.95 23.36
N MET A 217 -8.44 -13.95 23.27
CA MET A 217 -7.02 -14.19 23.02
C MET A 217 -6.35 -14.69 24.31
N PRO A 218 -5.58 -15.78 24.23
CA PRO A 218 -4.82 -16.28 25.38
C PRO A 218 -3.70 -15.31 25.79
N ILE A 219 -3.40 -14.32 24.96
CA ILE A 219 -2.27 -13.41 25.09
C ILE A 219 -2.77 -11.96 25.24
N PRO A 220 -2.72 -11.38 26.46
CA PRO A 220 -3.21 -10.02 26.73
C PRO A 220 -2.49 -8.89 25.96
N ALA A 221 -1.25 -9.10 25.53
CA ALA A 221 -0.53 -8.14 24.69
C ALA A 221 -1.12 -8.08 23.27
N GLN A 222 -1.38 -9.23 22.65
CA GLN A 222 -2.03 -9.33 21.34
C GLN A 222 -3.45 -8.76 21.36
N ALA A 223 -4.18 -9.01 22.45
CA ALA A 223 -5.51 -8.44 22.70
C ALA A 223 -5.49 -6.90 22.69
N ARG A 224 -4.50 -6.29 23.36
CA ARG A 224 -4.30 -4.84 23.37
C ARG A 224 -3.88 -4.32 22.00
N THR A 225 -2.92 -4.96 21.35
CA THR A 225 -2.47 -4.59 20.00
C THR A 225 -3.62 -4.60 19.00
N LEU A 226 -4.46 -5.64 19.00
CA LEU A 226 -5.62 -5.71 18.10
C LEU A 226 -6.57 -4.52 18.29
N THR A 227 -6.89 -4.20 19.55
CA THR A 227 -7.78 -3.07 19.86
C THR A 227 -7.15 -1.74 19.44
N SER A 228 -5.87 -1.54 19.75
CA SER A 228 -5.12 -0.34 19.36
C SER A 228 -4.99 -0.18 17.84
N LEU A 229 -4.83 -1.27 17.08
CA LEU A 229 -4.77 -1.22 15.62
C LEU A 229 -6.10 -0.76 15.01
N VAL A 230 -7.23 -1.22 15.56
CA VAL A 230 -8.55 -0.79 15.11
C VAL A 230 -8.74 0.69 15.40
N ASP A 231 -8.46 1.14 16.63
CA ASP A 231 -8.59 2.55 17.00
C ASP A 231 -7.66 3.45 16.17
N ALA A 232 -6.40 3.04 15.98
CA ALA A 232 -5.44 3.76 15.14
C ALA A 232 -5.90 3.86 13.67
N GLY A 233 -6.55 2.82 13.13
CA GLY A 233 -7.10 2.85 11.79
C GLY A 233 -8.20 3.90 11.62
N PHE A 234 -9.15 3.98 12.56
CA PHE A 234 -10.18 5.02 12.53
C PHE A 234 -9.62 6.41 12.80
N ASP A 235 -8.69 6.54 13.74
CA ASP A 235 -8.05 7.81 14.05
C ASP A 235 -7.23 8.32 12.86
N PHE A 236 -6.59 7.42 12.10
CA PHE A 236 -5.95 7.78 10.83
C PHE A 236 -6.96 8.35 9.83
N VAL A 237 -8.10 7.68 9.61
CA VAL A 237 -9.15 8.16 8.71
C VAL A 237 -9.66 9.53 9.17
N LEU A 238 -9.92 9.70 10.48
CA LEU A 238 -10.41 10.94 11.07
C LEU A 238 -9.41 12.11 11.04
N GLN A 239 -8.13 11.82 10.83
CA GLN A 239 -7.09 12.83 10.72
C GLN A 239 -6.61 13.05 9.28
N ALA A 240 -6.95 12.16 8.35
CA ALA A 240 -6.62 12.32 6.93
C ALA A 240 -7.58 13.29 6.24
N ASP A 241 -6.99 14.15 5.40
CA ASP A 241 -7.70 15.00 4.45
C ASP A 241 -7.81 14.32 3.09
N ARG A 242 -6.68 13.82 2.57
CA ARG A 242 -6.60 13.17 1.25
C ARG A 242 -5.70 11.95 1.29
N LEU A 243 -6.05 10.98 0.45
CA LEU A 243 -5.23 9.82 0.16
C LEU A 243 -4.94 9.79 -1.34
N GLY A 244 -3.69 9.54 -1.68
CA GLY A 244 -3.21 9.36 -3.03
C GLY A 244 -2.78 7.91 -3.24
N VAL A 245 -3.08 7.36 -4.40
CA VAL A 245 -2.59 6.07 -4.86
C VAL A 245 -1.99 6.29 -6.23
N ALA A 246 -0.72 5.93 -6.39
CA ALA A 246 -0.05 5.98 -7.68
C ALA A 246 0.44 4.58 -8.04
N LEU A 247 0.19 4.17 -9.28
CA LEU A 247 0.69 2.91 -9.83
C LEU A 247 1.57 3.19 -11.04
N GLU A 248 2.74 2.57 -11.03
CA GLU A 248 3.70 2.64 -12.11
C GLU A 248 4.26 1.23 -12.39
N PRO A 249 4.09 0.69 -13.61
CA PRO A 249 4.76 -0.55 -14.00
C PRO A 249 6.25 -0.30 -14.22
N GLY A 250 7.14 -1.12 -13.64
CA GLY A 250 8.59 -0.98 -13.79
C GLY A 250 9.37 -2.28 -13.61
N ASN A 251 10.38 -2.54 -14.47
CA ASN A 251 11.34 -3.64 -14.33
C ASN A 251 10.75 -5.04 -14.01
N GLY A 252 9.56 -5.35 -14.55
CA GLY A 252 8.89 -6.63 -14.33
C GLY A 252 8.00 -6.72 -13.08
N VAL A 253 7.88 -5.65 -12.30
CA VAL A 253 7.00 -5.55 -11.12
C VAL A 253 6.12 -4.29 -11.18
N ALA A 254 4.93 -4.35 -10.60
CA ALA A 254 4.09 -3.16 -10.43
C ALA A 254 4.49 -2.43 -9.15
N ARG A 255 4.84 -1.14 -9.26
CA ARG A 255 5.08 -0.26 -8.10
C ARG A 255 3.76 0.39 -7.73
N VAL A 256 3.39 0.32 -6.46
CA VAL A 256 2.23 1.03 -5.90
C VAL A 256 2.73 1.93 -4.78
N ALA A 257 2.46 3.23 -4.88
CA ALA A 257 2.77 4.20 -3.84
C ALA A 257 1.47 4.74 -3.24
N PHE A 258 1.52 4.97 -1.93
CA PHE A 258 0.44 5.59 -1.17
C PHE A 258 0.93 6.93 -0.64
N GLY A 259 0.15 7.98 -0.87
CA GLY A 259 0.37 9.30 -0.29
C GLY A 259 -0.75 9.64 0.67
N VAL A 260 -0.44 10.38 1.73
CA VAL A 260 -1.45 10.91 2.66
C VAL A 260 -1.21 12.38 2.90
N ARG A 261 -2.30 13.15 2.93
CA ARG A 261 -2.33 14.52 3.45
C ARG A 261 -3.17 14.52 4.72
N GLY A 262 -2.62 15.00 5.82
CA GLY A 262 -3.36 15.21 7.06
C GLY A 262 -4.25 16.45 6.97
N ALA A 263 -5.38 16.43 7.67
CA ALA A 263 -6.25 17.60 7.80
C ALA A 263 -5.60 18.65 8.69
N ASP A 264 -5.76 19.92 8.32
CA ASP A 264 -5.09 21.05 8.98
C ASP A 264 -5.34 21.03 10.50
N GLY A 265 -4.26 21.19 11.28
CA GLY A 265 -4.30 21.21 12.74
C GLY A 265 -4.35 19.84 13.43
N THR A 266 -4.44 18.72 12.68
CA THR A 266 -4.41 17.37 13.24
C THR A 266 -3.00 16.89 13.58
N ASP A 267 -2.89 15.86 14.43
CA ASP A 267 -1.59 15.26 14.75
C ASP A 267 -0.99 14.53 13.55
N LEU A 268 -1.82 13.94 12.68
CA LEU A 268 -1.35 13.39 11.39
C LEU A 268 -0.73 14.48 10.50
N ALA A 269 -1.35 15.66 10.40
CA ALA A 269 -0.77 16.77 9.63
C ALA A 269 0.56 17.25 10.21
N LYS A 270 0.65 17.35 11.55
CA LYS A 270 1.92 17.68 12.23
C LYS A 270 2.98 16.61 11.95
N ARG A 271 2.65 15.32 12.12
CA ARG A 271 3.56 14.20 11.83
C ARG A 271 4.06 14.25 10.39
N ILE A 272 3.17 14.40 9.41
CA ILE A 272 3.56 14.52 7.99
C ILE A 272 4.47 15.73 7.76
N ALA A 273 4.16 16.89 8.36
CA ALA A 273 5.00 18.08 8.26
C ALA A 273 6.38 17.88 8.92
N ASP A 274 6.42 17.24 10.08
CA ASP A 274 7.64 16.84 10.79
C ASP A 274 8.45 15.82 9.98
N HIS A 275 7.80 15.07 9.08
CA HIS A 275 8.46 14.16 8.13
C HIS A 275 8.97 14.86 6.88
N GLY A 276 8.71 16.16 6.69
CA GLY A 276 9.32 16.95 5.62
C GLY A 276 9.11 16.43 4.20
N GLY A 277 8.08 15.61 3.96
CA GLY A 277 7.85 14.98 2.65
C GLY A 277 8.84 13.87 2.29
N ARG A 278 9.44 13.22 3.29
CA ARG A 278 10.33 12.06 3.09
C ARG A 278 9.68 10.96 2.26
N GLU A 279 10.47 10.40 1.34
CA GLU A 279 10.08 9.30 0.46
C GLU A 279 10.91 8.05 0.78
N ALA A 280 10.34 6.88 0.53
CA ALA A 280 11.06 5.61 0.74
C ALA A 280 12.08 5.37 -0.38
N ASP A 281 13.36 5.51 -0.07
CA ASP A 281 14.48 5.26 -1.01
C ASP A 281 14.75 3.74 -1.15
N LEU A 282 14.34 2.91 -0.19
CA LEU A 282 14.62 1.46 -0.17
C LEU A 282 13.73 0.58 -1.06
N LEU A 283 12.86 1.14 -1.90
CA LEU A 283 12.05 0.33 -2.83
C LEU A 283 12.92 -0.52 -3.78
N GLY A 284 14.11 -0.03 -4.15
CA GLY A 284 15.06 -0.77 -4.98
C GLY A 284 15.77 -1.93 -4.26
N ALA A 285 15.61 -2.05 -2.94
CA ALA A 285 16.17 -3.13 -2.12
C ALA A 285 15.22 -4.33 -1.97
N VAL A 286 13.99 -4.26 -2.49
CA VAL A 286 13.05 -5.39 -2.51
C VAL A 286 13.64 -6.54 -3.33
N ALA A 287 13.62 -7.76 -2.77
CA ALA A 287 14.17 -8.95 -3.42
C ALA A 287 13.52 -9.20 -4.79
N LYS A 288 14.32 -9.59 -5.79
CA LYS A 288 13.82 -9.88 -7.16
C LYS A 288 12.89 -11.10 -7.22
N THR A 289 12.96 -11.98 -6.22
CA THR A 289 12.08 -13.15 -6.08
C THR A 289 10.82 -12.85 -5.25
N ALA A 290 10.65 -11.60 -4.81
CA ALA A 290 9.45 -11.19 -4.10
C ALA A 290 8.26 -11.06 -5.05
N PHE A 291 7.13 -11.65 -4.66
CA PHE A 291 5.86 -11.38 -5.32
C PHE A 291 5.14 -10.17 -4.70
N LEU A 292 5.57 -9.71 -3.51
CA LEU A 292 5.12 -8.48 -2.87
C LEU A 292 6.31 -7.72 -2.26
N GLY A 293 6.46 -6.46 -2.62
CA GLY A 293 7.40 -5.52 -2.02
C GLY A 293 6.67 -4.30 -1.49
N LEU A 294 6.96 -3.92 -0.25
CA LEU A 294 6.49 -2.67 0.37
C LEU A 294 7.72 -1.88 0.77
N ALA A 295 7.71 -0.56 0.57
CA ALA A 295 8.72 0.33 1.12
C ALA A 295 8.02 1.51 1.80
N TRP A 296 8.58 1.98 2.90
CA TRP A 296 8.05 3.09 3.66
C TRP A 296 9.18 3.89 4.28
N ASP A 297 8.96 5.18 4.45
CA ASP A 297 9.79 6.03 5.29
C ASP A 297 8.91 6.60 6.41
N LEU A 298 9.10 6.06 7.62
CA LEU A 298 8.36 6.47 8.81
C LEU A 298 9.35 6.94 9.87
N PRO A 299 9.07 8.03 10.59
CA PRO A 299 9.92 8.46 11.69
C PRO A 299 10.05 7.32 12.70
N VAL A 300 11.21 7.23 13.33
CA VAL A 300 11.38 6.29 14.43
C VAL A 300 11.09 7.01 15.74
N ASP A 301 9.96 6.67 16.35
CA ASP A 301 9.60 7.13 17.69
C ASP A 301 10.32 6.24 18.72
N VAL A 302 11.51 6.69 19.12
CA VAL A 302 12.34 6.02 20.13
C VAL A 302 11.66 6.03 21.50
N ASP A 303 10.83 7.03 21.77
CA ASP A 303 10.14 7.18 23.05
C ASP A 303 8.94 6.24 23.20
N ALA A 304 8.40 5.74 22.08
CA ALA A 304 7.39 4.69 22.07
C ALA A 304 7.89 3.34 22.62
N VAL A 305 9.20 3.15 22.80
CA VAL A 305 9.75 1.94 23.43
C VAL A 305 9.54 1.99 24.95
N ASP A 306 8.55 1.24 25.42
CA ASP A 306 8.25 1.07 26.84
C ASP A 306 8.90 -0.23 27.37
N PRO A 307 9.79 -0.14 28.40
CA PRO A 307 10.33 -1.31 29.09
C PRO A 307 9.28 -2.33 29.53
N ALA A 308 8.11 -1.90 30.01
CA ALA A 308 7.08 -2.81 30.45
C ALA A 308 6.51 -3.66 29.29
N VAL A 309 6.42 -3.08 28.09
CA VAL A 309 5.97 -3.78 26.88
C VAL A 309 7.02 -4.77 26.40
N ILE A 310 8.29 -4.35 26.38
CA ILE A 310 9.43 -5.22 26.05
C ILE A 310 9.51 -6.40 27.02
N GLY A 311 9.45 -6.14 28.33
CA GLY A 311 9.48 -7.16 29.36
C GLY A 311 8.34 -8.16 29.24
N ALA A 312 7.11 -7.70 28.98
CA ALA A 312 5.96 -8.57 28.76
C ALA A 312 6.13 -9.46 27.51
N GLY A 313 6.61 -8.90 26.40
CA GLY A 313 6.85 -9.63 25.15
C GLY A 313 7.89 -10.74 25.29
N PHE A 314 9.04 -10.42 25.91
CA PHE A 314 10.08 -11.41 26.15
C PHE A 314 9.70 -12.43 27.23
N SER A 315 8.94 -12.03 28.25
CA SER A 315 8.43 -12.99 29.25
C SER A 315 7.58 -14.06 28.59
N GLN A 316 6.78 -13.64 27.62
CA GLN A 316 5.94 -14.54 26.87
C GLN A 316 6.74 -15.45 25.93
N LEU A 317 7.72 -14.89 25.20
CA LEU A 317 8.61 -15.68 24.33
C LEU A 317 9.37 -16.75 25.11
N LEU A 318 9.89 -16.39 26.29
CA LEU A 318 10.70 -17.26 27.13
C LEU A 318 9.86 -18.14 28.06
N GLY A 319 8.56 -17.87 28.21
CA GLY A 319 7.67 -18.59 29.12
C GLY A 319 8.00 -18.43 30.61
N GLU A 320 8.70 -17.36 30.99
CA GLU A 320 9.06 -17.00 32.36
C GLU A 320 9.05 -15.47 32.53
N PRO A 321 8.81 -14.93 33.73
CA PRO A 321 8.85 -13.48 33.93
C PRO A 321 10.24 -12.88 33.70
N VAL A 322 10.31 -11.81 32.91
CA VAL A 322 11.47 -10.95 32.73
C VAL A 322 11.48 -9.89 33.82
N SER A 323 12.62 -9.71 34.49
CA SER A 323 12.73 -8.72 35.57
C SER A 323 12.61 -7.30 35.01
N GLU A 324 12.20 -6.34 35.85
CA GLU A 324 12.17 -4.92 35.45
C GLU A 324 13.54 -4.41 35.00
N ALA A 325 14.62 -4.88 35.63
CA ALA A 325 15.98 -4.52 35.28
C ALA A 325 16.38 -5.05 33.89
N ASP A 326 16.04 -6.30 33.59
CA ASP A 326 16.27 -6.89 32.27
C ASP A 326 15.43 -6.18 31.20
N ALA A 327 14.15 -5.92 31.51
CA ALA A 327 13.24 -5.22 30.60
C ALA A 327 13.74 -3.80 30.27
N ALA A 328 14.28 -3.09 31.26
CA ALA A 328 14.90 -1.78 31.08
C ALA A 328 16.20 -1.87 30.24
N ALA A 329 17.04 -2.88 30.49
CA ALA A 329 18.27 -3.09 29.72
C ALA A 329 17.97 -3.39 28.25
N LEU A 330 17.03 -4.31 27.99
CA LEU A 330 16.56 -4.62 26.64
C LEU A 330 15.98 -3.38 25.96
N ALA A 331 15.10 -2.65 26.64
CA ALA A 331 14.53 -1.42 26.10
C ALA A 331 15.60 -0.38 25.76
N ALA A 332 16.68 -0.27 26.55
CA ALA A 332 17.78 0.62 26.24
C ALA A 332 18.50 0.22 24.93
N HIS A 333 18.72 -1.08 24.70
CA HIS A 333 19.27 -1.57 23.43
C HIS A 333 18.33 -1.34 22.25
N PHE A 334 17.03 -1.57 22.42
CA PHE A 334 16.03 -1.24 21.39
C PHE A 334 16.02 0.25 21.08
N LYS A 335 16.01 1.12 22.09
CA LYS A 335 16.06 2.57 21.91
C LYS A 335 17.33 3.02 21.19
N ALA A 336 18.48 2.48 21.59
CA ALA A 336 19.76 2.81 20.97
C ALA A 336 19.82 2.35 19.50
N GLY A 337 19.32 1.15 19.19
CA GLY A 337 19.20 0.67 17.81
C GLY A 337 18.22 1.49 16.97
N LEU A 338 17.05 1.83 17.54
CA LEU A 338 16.03 2.65 16.88
C LEU A 338 16.49 4.11 16.68
N ALA A 339 17.32 4.65 17.57
CA ALA A 339 17.91 5.98 17.38
C ALA A 339 18.88 6.04 16.18
N LEU A 340 19.39 4.89 15.72
CA LEU A 340 20.21 4.78 14.52
C LEU A 340 19.39 4.55 13.25
N ALA A 341 18.10 4.24 13.38
CA ALA A 341 17.24 4.04 12.24
C ALA A 341 16.95 5.37 11.56
N THR A 342 17.07 5.39 10.24
CA THR A 342 16.70 6.57 9.45
C THR A 342 15.18 6.71 9.38
N GLY A 343 14.45 5.60 9.37
CA GLY A 343 13.00 5.54 9.14
C GLY A 343 12.61 4.90 7.82
N ASP A 344 13.54 4.88 6.85
CA ASP A 344 13.38 4.21 5.57
C ASP A 344 13.56 2.69 5.74
N ALA A 345 12.60 1.92 5.26
CA ALA A 345 12.56 0.48 5.34
C ALA A 345 11.78 -0.13 4.17
N ALA A 346 12.08 -1.40 3.89
CA ALA A 346 11.36 -2.21 2.92
C ALA A 346 11.04 -3.60 3.49
N LEU A 347 9.89 -4.13 3.10
CA LEU A 347 9.45 -5.50 3.34
C LEU A 347 9.30 -6.21 2.01
N SER A 348 9.90 -7.38 1.88
CA SER A 348 9.74 -8.28 0.73
C SER A 348 9.08 -9.56 1.21
N ILE A 349 8.07 -10.03 0.47
CA ILE A 349 7.46 -11.35 0.66
C ILE A 349 7.59 -12.09 -0.67
N GLY A 350 8.26 -13.24 -0.63
CA GLY A 350 8.67 -13.97 -1.82
C GLY A 350 8.94 -15.44 -1.56
N THR A 351 9.69 -16.04 -2.49
CA THR A 351 10.26 -17.36 -2.33
C THR A 351 11.79 -17.25 -2.17
N ASP A 352 12.36 -18.11 -1.33
CA ASP A 352 13.81 -18.24 -1.17
C ASP A 352 14.20 -19.72 -1.27
N GLY A 353 14.73 -20.11 -2.44
CA GLY A 353 15.04 -21.50 -2.74
C GLY A 353 13.83 -22.43 -2.58
N ASP A 354 13.94 -23.39 -1.66
CA ASP A 354 12.89 -24.36 -1.35
C ASP A 354 11.85 -23.83 -0.34
N PHE A 355 12.02 -22.61 0.20
CA PHE A 355 11.07 -22.02 1.14
C PHE A 355 9.93 -21.32 0.39
N PRO A 356 8.67 -21.80 0.52
CA PRO A 356 7.53 -21.29 -0.23
C PRO A 356 7.06 -19.90 0.23
N LEU A 357 7.57 -19.42 1.37
CA LEU A 357 7.31 -18.08 1.90
C LEU A 357 8.55 -17.59 2.64
N ALA A 358 9.24 -16.61 2.05
CA ALA A 358 10.34 -15.88 2.64
C ALA A 358 9.90 -14.43 2.89
N LEU A 359 10.23 -13.91 4.07
CA LEU A 359 9.95 -12.53 4.45
C LEU A 359 11.27 -11.84 4.78
N GLU A 360 11.58 -10.77 4.07
CA GLU A 360 12.79 -9.98 4.24
C GLU A 360 12.43 -8.56 4.64
N ILE A 361 12.98 -8.07 5.74
CA ILE A 361 12.85 -6.66 6.14
C ILE A 361 14.23 -6.02 6.05
N THR A 362 14.33 -4.97 5.24
CA THR A 362 15.52 -4.12 5.14
C THR A 362 15.21 -2.79 5.80
N GLN A 363 16.10 -2.28 6.63
CA GLN A 363 15.95 -0.98 7.27
C GLN A 363 17.24 -0.18 7.13
N ALA A 364 17.13 1.06 6.66
CA ALA A 364 18.27 1.96 6.53
C ALA A 364 18.63 2.54 7.90
N THR A 365 19.92 2.49 8.22
CA THR A 365 20.48 3.00 9.47
C THR A 365 21.61 3.98 9.18
N THR A 366 21.82 4.95 10.07
CA THR A 366 22.94 5.90 9.99
C THR A 366 24.27 5.24 10.31
N ASP A 367 24.27 4.19 11.14
CA ASP A 367 25.42 3.33 11.44
C ASP A 367 24.97 1.86 11.58
N GLY A 368 25.19 1.08 10.51
CA GLY A 368 24.80 -0.33 10.48
C GLY A 368 25.61 -1.22 11.42
N ALA A 369 26.85 -0.87 11.74
CA ALA A 369 27.68 -1.67 12.64
C ALA A 369 27.20 -1.50 14.09
N ALA A 370 26.91 -0.26 14.50
CA ALA A 370 26.35 0.02 15.81
C ALA A 370 24.93 -0.56 15.98
N ALA A 371 24.06 -0.41 14.97
CA ALA A 371 22.71 -1.00 15.00
C ALA A 371 22.75 -2.53 15.12
N LYS A 372 23.64 -3.18 14.34
CA LYS A 372 23.88 -4.63 14.47
C LYS A 372 24.40 -5.00 15.86
N GLY A 373 25.29 -4.20 16.44
CA GLY A 373 25.79 -4.40 17.81
C GLY A 373 24.64 -4.45 18.82
N HIS A 374 23.76 -3.46 18.81
CA HIS A 374 22.60 -3.43 19.71
C HIS A 374 21.64 -4.62 19.51
N LEU A 375 21.42 -5.05 18.26
CA LEU A 375 20.61 -6.24 17.99
C LEU A 375 21.28 -7.51 18.53
N LEU A 376 22.60 -7.63 18.39
CA LEU A 376 23.35 -8.77 18.91
C LEU A 376 23.29 -8.85 20.43
N GLU A 377 23.31 -7.73 21.15
CA GLU A 377 23.12 -7.72 22.61
C GLU A 377 21.75 -8.26 23.03
N VAL A 378 20.69 -7.88 22.30
CA VAL A 378 19.33 -8.41 22.53
C VAL A 378 19.30 -9.92 22.23
N LEU A 379 19.89 -10.36 21.11
CA LEU A 379 19.93 -11.78 20.73
C LEU A 379 20.78 -12.61 21.69
N ASP A 380 21.89 -12.08 22.19
CA ASP A 380 22.73 -12.75 23.17
C ASP A 380 21.99 -12.90 24.51
N TRP A 381 21.29 -11.87 24.97
CA TRP A 381 20.44 -11.96 26.16
C TRP A 381 19.36 -13.04 26.02
N ILE A 382 18.68 -13.12 24.85
CA ILE A 382 17.71 -14.19 24.56
C ILE A 382 18.39 -15.55 24.55
N GLY A 383 19.53 -15.66 23.88
CA GLY A 383 20.31 -16.88 23.73
C GLY A 383 20.77 -17.45 25.06
N GLN A 384 21.36 -16.63 25.92
CA GLN A 384 21.83 -17.03 27.25
C GLN A 384 20.67 -17.59 28.11
N ARG A 385 19.50 -16.95 28.09
CA ARG A 385 18.32 -17.43 28.82
C ARG A 385 17.71 -18.69 28.21
N GLY A 386 17.63 -18.77 26.89
CA GLY A 386 17.20 -19.98 26.19
C GLY A 386 18.09 -21.18 26.52
N ILE A 387 19.41 -20.98 26.53
CA ILE A 387 20.41 -21.99 26.91
C ILE A 387 20.27 -22.39 28.38
N ALA A 388 20.12 -21.42 29.30
CA ALA A 388 19.95 -21.70 30.72
C ALA A 388 18.69 -22.55 30.98
N ARG A 389 17.58 -22.20 30.31
CA ARG A 389 16.33 -22.96 30.38
C ARG A 389 16.46 -24.36 29.80
N LEU A 390 17.16 -24.51 28.68
CA LEU A 390 17.44 -25.81 28.07
C LEU A 390 18.28 -26.68 29.00
N LYS A 391 19.35 -26.14 29.61
CA LYS A 391 20.17 -26.84 30.60
C LYS A 391 19.35 -27.29 31.82
N ALA A 392 18.45 -26.43 32.33
CA ALA A 392 17.56 -26.78 33.43
C ALA A 392 16.61 -27.93 33.08
N LYS A 393 15.95 -27.88 31.91
CA LYS A 393 15.07 -28.97 31.44
C LYS A 393 15.82 -30.30 31.22
N LEU A 394 17.02 -30.25 30.67
CA LEU A 394 17.86 -31.43 30.48
C LEU A 394 18.33 -32.04 31.81
N ALA A 395 18.59 -31.21 32.82
CA ALA A 395 18.90 -31.65 34.17
C ALA A 395 17.70 -32.31 34.87
N GLU A 396 16.49 -31.78 34.70
CA GLU A 396 15.25 -32.39 35.20
C GLU A 396 14.94 -33.73 34.53
N GLY A 397 15.28 -33.88 33.25
CA GLY A 397 15.09 -35.11 32.46
C GLY A 397 16.17 -36.18 32.63
N GLY A 398 17.20 -35.96 33.45
CA GLY A 398 18.26 -36.94 33.75
C GLY A 398 19.27 -37.17 32.61
N ALA A 399 19.30 -36.32 31.59
CA ALA A 399 20.22 -36.43 30.46
C ALA A 399 20.81 -35.05 30.14
N VAL A 400 21.82 -34.63 30.89
CA VAL A 400 22.74 -33.58 30.42
C VAL A 400 23.85 -34.29 29.66
N PRO A 401 23.93 -34.19 28.32
CA PRO A 401 25.08 -34.75 27.62
C PRO A 401 26.32 -34.01 28.13
N GLU A 402 27.29 -34.74 28.69
CA GLU A 402 28.53 -34.17 29.26
C GLU A 402 29.32 -33.28 28.27
N ASN A 403 28.98 -33.36 26.98
CA ASN A 403 29.63 -32.68 25.87
C ASN A 403 28.82 -31.54 25.24
N LEU A 404 27.63 -31.19 25.75
CA LEU A 404 26.81 -30.12 25.16
C LEU A 404 27.32 -28.74 25.64
N LYS A 405 28.39 -28.26 25.01
CA LYS A 405 28.85 -26.87 25.16
C LYS A 405 27.94 -25.97 24.32
N LEU A 406 27.01 -25.32 25.01
CA LEU A 406 26.21 -24.23 24.46
C LEU A 406 26.77 -22.96 25.06
N ASP A 407 27.74 -22.36 24.37
CA ASP A 407 28.45 -21.16 24.82
C ASP A 407 27.93 -19.90 24.08
N GLY A 408 27.14 -20.08 23.01
CA GLY A 408 26.41 -18.99 22.35
C GLY A 408 25.32 -19.45 21.38
N PHE A 409 24.70 -18.49 20.69
CA PHE A 409 23.58 -18.73 19.77
C PHE A 409 23.92 -19.68 18.61
N GLY A 410 25.16 -19.65 18.11
CA GLY A 410 25.63 -20.56 17.06
C GLY A 410 25.56 -22.04 17.46
N ASP A 411 25.81 -22.35 18.73
CA ASP A 411 25.76 -23.72 19.25
C ASP A 411 24.31 -24.20 19.44
N LEU A 412 23.38 -23.27 19.69
CA LEU A 412 21.94 -23.55 19.81
C LEU A 412 21.35 -24.06 18.48
N VAL A 413 21.69 -23.40 17.37
CA VAL A 413 21.27 -23.81 16.01
C VAL A 413 21.81 -25.20 15.66
N VAL A 414 23.06 -25.47 16.04
CA VAL A 414 23.67 -26.80 15.86
C VAL A 414 22.98 -27.85 16.73
N ALA A 415 22.65 -27.54 17.98
CA ALA A 415 21.96 -28.45 18.89
C ALA A 415 20.51 -28.74 18.48
N VAL A 416 19.75 -27.75 18.00
CA VAL A 416 18.39 -27.94 17.48
C VAL A 416 18.38 -28.89 16.28
N ASN A 417 19.37 -28.74 15.38
CA ASN A 417 19.55 -29.63 14.23
C ASN A 417 20.03 -31.05 14.63
N GLN A 418 20.80 -31.19 15.71
CA GLN A 418 21.32 -32.48 16.18
C GLN A 418 20.32 -33.29 17.04
N LEU A 419 19.41 -32.62 17.76
CA LEU A 419 18.49 -33.24 18.74
C LEU A 419 17.15 -33.73 18.14
N GLY A 420 17.05 -33.87 16.81
CA GLY A 420 15.81 -34.12 16.06
C GLY A 420 14.75 -34.98 16.77
N GLY A 421 13.49 -34.53 16.74
CA GLY A 421 12.34 -35.16 17.41
C GLY A 421 11.46 -34.14 18.16
N PRO A 422 10.51 -34.58 19.01
CA PRO A 422 9.60 -33.70 19.77
C PRO A 422 10.31 -32.66 20.64
N LEU A 423 11.54 -32.97 21.07
CA LEU A 423 12.42 -32.05 21.80
C LEU A 423 13.02 -30.97 20.88
N GLY A 424 13.43 -31.30 19.67
CA GLY A 424 13.84 -30.32 18.66
C GLY A 424 12.68 -29.41 18.21
N LEU A 425 11.47 -29.98 18.08
CA LEU A 425 10.23 -29.24 17.76
C LEU A 425 9.70 -28.36 18.89
N GLY A 426 10.06 -28.62 20.15
CA GLY A 426 9.75 -27.76 21.29
C GLY A 426 10.82 -26.70 21.57
N LEU A 427 11.93 -26.72 20.83
CA LEU A 427 13.06 -25.81 20.94
C LEU A 427 13.22 -24.88 19.73
N ALA A 428 12.73 -25.29 18.54
CA ALA A 428 12.43 -24.42 17.41
C ALA A 428 11.09 -23.69 17.65
#